data_AF-A0A923TL23-F1
#
_entry.id   AF-A0A923TL23-F1
#
_cell.length_a   1.000
_cell.length_b   1.000
_cell.length_c   1.000
_cell.angle_alpha   90.00
_cell.angle_beta   90.00
_cell.angle_gamma   90.00
#
_symmetry.space_group_name_H-M   'P 1'
#
loop_
_entity.id
_entity.type
_entity.pdbx_description
1 polymer ?
#
loop_
_entity_poly.entity_id
_entity_poly.type
_entity_poly.pdbx_seq_one_letter_code
_entity_poly.pdbx_strand_id
1 'polypeptide(L)'
;VRERTFSRTATVGLRFCGRAVPDGLTHQFIGGLFLVEPGREEHLLDLLETGDGQALLAYVAALHRPPVLIGPDGREIELGTAPAGPAPAPIVLDPEVTRQVMEHLEQRWCTEPVPALAGFTPEQAVADPTRREDVRRLIDSFPEPDDAHGVMGLRPQALKQRLGLD
;
A
#
# COMPACT_ATOMS: atom_id res chain seq x y z
N VAL A 1 -7.31 -1.83 15.37
CA VAL A 1 -6.43 -1.93 14.19
C VAL A 1 -5.29 -2.87 14.51
N ARG A 2 -5.13 -3.97 13.76
CA ARG A 2 -3.96 -4.86 13.87
C ARG A 2 -2.92 -4.46 12.82
N GLU A 3 -2.14 -3.45 13.14
CA GLU A 3 -0.96 -3.05 12.39
C GLU A 3 0.28 -3.48 13.22
N ARG A 4 1.29 -4.11 12.60
CA ARG A 4 2.41 -4.75 13.32
C ARG A 4 3.69 -3.91 13.39
N THR A 5 3.88 -2.93 12.51
CA THR A 5 5.13 -2.20 12.32
C THR A 5 5.04 -0.77 12.85
N PHE A 6 4.04 -0.01 12.41
CA PHE A 6 3.72 1.34 12.88
C PHE A 6 3.26 1.38 14.35
N SER A 7 2.54 0.35 14.84
CA SER A 7 2.10 0.27 16.23
C SER A 7 3.24 0.31 17.26
N ARG A 8 4.47 0.01 16.82
CA ARG A 8 5.70 0.08 17.64
C ARG A 8 6.32 1.47 17.69
N THR A 9 5.97 2.35 16.77
CA THR A 9 6.52 3.72 16.67
C THR A 9 5.46 4.80 16.88
N ALA A 10 4.18 4.43 16.95
CA ALA A 10 3.08 5.35 17.18
C ALA A 10 3.11 5.93 18.60
N THR A 11 2.83 7.23 18.69
CA THR A 11 2.74 8.03 19.91
C THR A 11 1.44 8.84 19.87
N VAL A 12 0.92 9.17 21.06
CA VAL A 12 -0.30 9.97 21.18
C VAL A 12 -0.06 11.35 20.57
N GLY A 13 -0.98 11.78 19.70
CA GLY A 13 -0.91 13.06 18.99
C GLY A 13 -0.37 12.95 17.56
N LEU A 14 0.18 11.80 17.14
CA LEU A 14 0.55 11.58 15.74
C LEU A 14 -0.70 11.54 14.85
N ARG A 15 -0.60 12.20 13.70
CA ARG A 15 -1.59 12.18 12.62
C ARG A 15 -0.95 11.53 11.40
N PHE A 16 -1.67 10.62 10.75
CA PHE A 16 -1.16 9.90 9.59
C PHE A 16 -2.30 9.63 8.62
N CYS A 17 -1.95 9.48 7.35
CA CYS A 17 -2.85 9.09 6.28
C CYS A 17 -2.46 7.70 5.78
N GLY A 18 -3.45 6.82 5.62
CA GLY A 18 -3.26 5.46 5.15
C GLY A 18 -4.60 4.81 4.85
N ARG A 19 -4.57 3.73 4.07
CA ARG A 19 -5.79 3.02 3.67
C ARG A 19 -6.16 1.94 4.69
N ALA A 20 -7.17 2.21 5.50
CA ALA A 20 -7.78 1.22 6.38
C ALA A 20 -8.73 0.33 5.58
N VAL A 21 -8.59 -0.99 5.70
CA VAL A 21 -9.50 -1.99 5.15
C VAL A 21 -10.11 -2.83 6.28
N PRO A 22 -11.37 -3.26 6.18
CA PRO A 22 -11.98 -4.13 7.19
C PRO A 22 -11.21 -5.45 7.33
N ASP A 23 -11.01 -5.89 8.58
CA ASP A 23 -10.26 -7.10 8.89
C ASP A 23 -11.12 -8.22 9.54
N GLY A 24 -12.44 -8.14 9.34
CA GLY A 24 -13.43 -9.07 9.90
C GLY A 24 -13.82 -8.79 11.35
N LEU A 25 -12.94 -8.18 12.16
CA LEU A 25 -13.24 -7.78 13.55
C LEU A 25 -12.99 -6.28 13.80
N THR A 26 -12.02 -5.71 13.11
CA THR A 26 -11.56 -4.32 13.21
C THR A 26 -11.16 -3.81 11.81
N HIS A 27 -9.98 -3.22 11.69
CA HIS A 27 -9.41 -2.72 10.44
C HIS A 27 -7.90 -3.01 10.40
N GLN A 28 -7.36 -3.21 9.21
CA GLN A 28 -5.92 -3.29 8.93
C GLN A 28 -5.53 -2.15 7.97
N PHE A 29 -4.32 -1.61 8.10
CA PHE A 29 -3.78 -0.68 7.10
C PHE A 29 -3.02 -1.44 6.01
N ILE A 30 -3.30 -1.15 4.73
CA ILE A 30 -2.63 -1.75 3.58
C ILE A 30 -2.05 -0.66 2.67
N GLY A 31 -0.80 -0.84 2.26
CA GLY A 31 -0.07 0.09 1.39
C GLY A 31 0.81 1.06 2.17
N GLY A 32 1.11 2.21 1.56
CA GLY A 32 1.89 3.26 2.20
C GLY A 32 1.10 3.98 3.28
N LEU A 33 1.79 4.29 4.39
CA LEU A 33 1.34 5.26 5.38
C LEU A 33 2.30 6.45 5.35
N PHE A 34 1.78 7.68 5.43
CA PHE A 34 2.61 8.87 5.61
C PHE A 34 2.08 9.73 6.75
N LEU A 35 3.00 10.45 7.40
CA LEU A 35 2.67 11.35 8.50
C LEU A 35 2.02 12.62 7.97
N VAL A 36 1.07 13.15 8.73
CA VAL A 36 0.39 14.41 8.46
C VAL A 36 0.77 15.39 9.54
N GLU A 37 1.32 16.54 9.16
CA GLU A 37 1.65 17.58 10.13
C GLU A 37 0.37 18.18 10.72
N PRO A 38 0.40 18.58 12.00
CA PRO A 38 -0.73 19.26 12.60
C PRO A 38 -1.12 20.55 11.86
N GLY A 39 -2.41 20.70 11.55
CA GLY A 39 -2.96 21.84 10.81
C GLY A 39 -3.07 21.62 9.30
N ARG A 40 -2.64 20.46 8.79
CA ARG A 40 -2.74 20.11 7.36
C ARG A 40 -3.87 19.14 7.03
N GLU A 41 -4.62 18.67 8.03
CA GLU A 41 -5.62 17.63 7.81
C GLU A 41 -6.78 18.07 6.92
N GLU A 42 -7.31 19.27 7.14
CA GLU A 42 -8.44 19.78 6.34
C GLU A 42 -8.06 19.86 4.86
N HIS A 43 -6.90 20.43 4.56
CA HIS A 43 -6.37 20.48 3.19
C HIS A 43 -6.17 19.08 2.59
N LEU A 44 -5.67 18.12 3.36
CA LEU A 44 -5.50 16.75 2.89
C LEU A 44 -6.85 16.06 2.65
N LEU A 45 -7.85 16.29 3.51
CA LEU A 45 -9.20 15.74 3.33
C LEU A 45 -9.84 16.30 2.06
N ASP A 46 -9.79 17.62 1.87
CA ASP A 46 -10.27 18.27 0.64
C ASP A 46 -9.60 17.66 -0.60
N LEU A 47 -8.28 17.47 -0.54
CA LEU A 47 -7.51 16.86 -1.62
C LEU A 47 -7.94 15.42 -1.90
N LEU A 48 -8.15 14.61 -0.87
CA LEU A 48 -8.63 13.22 -1.02
C LEU A 48 -10.04 13.16 -1.59
N GLU A 49 -10.91 14.10 -1.23
CA GLU A 49 -12.27 14.20 -1.78
C GLU A 49 -12.27 14.51 -3.28
N THR A 50 -11.28 15.25 -3.78
CA THR A 50 -11.16 15.52 -5.23
C THR A 50 -10.87 14.26 -6.05
N GLY A 51 -10.23 13.25 -5.44
CA GLY A 51 -9.73 12.07 -6.15
C GLY A 51 -8.55 12.34 -7.09
N ASP A 52 -7.93 13.52 -7.06
CA ASP A 52 -6.78 13.86 -7.90
C ASP A 52 -5.49 13.21 -7.36
N GLY A 53 -5.14 12.06 -7.94
CA GLY A 53 -3.92 11.33 -7.59
C GLY A 53 -2.63 12.10 -7.86
N GLN A 54 -2.60 12.99 -8.85
CA GLN A 54 -1.40 13.76 -9.18
C GLN A 54 -1.17 14.87 -8.15
N ALA A 55 -2.23 15.56 -7.75
CA ALA A 55 -2.15 16.54 -6.67
C ALA A 55 -1.81 15.89 -5.33
N LEU A 56 -2.34 14.69 -5.05
CA LEU A 56 -1.94 13.90 -3.87
C LEU A 56 -0.45 13.53 -3.91
N LEU A 57 0.07 13.12 -5.07
CA LEU A 57 1.50 12.81 -5.21
C LEU A 57 2.38 14.06 -5.01
N ALA A 58 1.95 15.21 -5.52
CA ALA A 58 2.65 16.48 -5.30
C ALA A 58 2.67 16.88 -3.83
N TYR A 59 1.55 16.70 -3.11
CA TYR A 59 1.48 16.92 -1.67
C TYR A 59 2.47 16.02 -0.91
N VAL A 60 2.49 14.71 -1.20
CA VAL A 60 3.42 13.77 -0.56
C VAL A 60 4.88 14.12 -0.88
N ALA A 61 5.20 14.48 -2.12
CA ALA A 61 6.55 14.88 -2.50
C ALA A 61 7.03 16.13 -1.74
N ALA A 62 6.13 17.07 -1.44
CA ALA A 62 6.45 18.26 -0.67
C ALA A 62 6.85 17.96 0.78
N LEU A 63 6.32 16.89 1.39
CA LEU A 63 6.70 16.46 2.75
C LEU A 63 8.17 16.05 2.86
N HIS A 64 8.76 15.62 1.75
CA HIS A 64 10.16 15.17 1.68
C HIS A 64 11.10 16.23 1.10
N ARG A 65 10.61 17.44 0.78
CA ARG A 65 11.47 18.48 0.23
C ARG A 65 12.49 18.93 1.28
N PRO A 66 13.77 19.11 0.89
CA PRO A 66 14.75 19.78 1.74
C PRO A 66 14.27 21.17 2.17
N PRO A 67 14.65 21.65 3.36
CA PRO A 67 14.31 23.00 3.81
C PRO A 67 14.98 24.07 2.95
N VAL A 68 14.27 25.18 2.73
CA VAL A 68 14.80 26.38 2.08
C VAL A 68 15.55 27.21 3.12
N LEU A 69 16.84 27.48 2.88
CA LEU A 69 17.63 28.34 3.77
C LEU A 69 17.58 29.78 3.27
N ILE A 70 17.22 30.72 4.16
CA ILE A 70 17.23 32.16 3.86
C ILE A 70 18.39 32.82 4.59
N GLY A 71 19.22 33.56 3.85
CA GLY A 71 20.35 34.31 4.36
C GLY A 71 19.93 35.58 5.10
N PRO A 72 20.86 36.21 5.85
CA PRO A 72 20.60 37.47 6.56
C PRO A 72 20.21 38.63 5.64
N ASP A 73 20.53 38.55 4.36
CA ASP A 73 20.18 39.50 3.31
C ASP A 73 18.80 39.23 2.68
N GLY A 74 18.06 38.23 3.20
CA GLY A 74 16.74 37.82 2.73
C GLY A 74 16.77 37.01 1.44
N ARG A 75 17.95 36.64 0.92
CA ARG A 75 18.09 35.82 -0.28
C ARG A 75 18.10 34.34 0.09
N GLU A 76 17.54 33.52 -0.78
CA GLU A 76 17.67 32.08 -0.66
C GLU A 76 19.13 31.68 -0.82
N ILE A 77 19.65 30.99 0.19
CA ILE A 77 20.95 30.34 0.10
C ILE A 77 20.72 29.06 -0.68
N GLU A 78 21.15 29.07 -1.94
CA GLU A 78 21.33 27.83 -2.69
C GLU A 78 22.37 26.98 -1.96
N LEU A 79 21.91 26.09 -1.09
CA LEU A 79 22.66 24.90 -0.72
C LEU A 79 22.88 24.19 -2.04
N GLY A 80 24.10 24.30 -2.59
CA GLY A 80 24.44 23.78 -3.91
C GLY A 80 23.75 22.44 -4.10
N THR A 81 22.69 22.45 -4.90
CA THR A 81 21.93 21.23 -5.15
C THR A 81 22.96 20.30 -5.75
N ALA A 82 23.30 19.22 -5.05
CA ALA A 82 23.90 18.09 -5.74
C ALA A 82 23.03 17.92 -6.99
N PRO A 83 23.62 17.98 -8.21
CA PRO A 83 22.83 17.90 -9.43
C PRO A 83 21.88 16.74 -9.20
N ALA A 84 20.57 17.02 -9.29
CA ALA A 84 19.57 16.00 -9.00
C ALA A 84 20.05 14.76 -9.75
N GLY A 85 20.53 13.77 -8.99
CA GLY A 85 21.05 12.57 -9.60
C GLY A 85 19.98 12.09 -10.57
N PRO A 86 20.34 11.50 -11.72
CA PRO A 86 19.33 10.99 -12.64
C PRO A 86 18.27 10.29 -11.79
N ALA A 87 17.01 10.73 -11.92
CA ALA A 87 15.91 10.19 -11.12
C ALA A 87 16.12 8.68 -11.09
N PRO A 88 16.15 8.05 -9.90
CA PRO A 88 16.56 6.66 -9.80
C PRO A 88 15.77 5.91 -10.85
N ALA A 89 16.48 5.28 -11.80
CA ALA A 89 15.82 4.57 -12.87
C ALA A 89 14.80 3.64 -12.20
N PRO A 90 13.55 3.59 -12.69
CA PRO A 90 12.56 2.70 -12.10
C PRO A 90 13.22 1.33 -11.95
N ILE A 91 13.11 0.76 -10.74
CA ILE A 91 13.70 -0.54 -10.46
C ILE A 91 12.95 -1.54 -11.34
N VAL A 92 13.52 -1.85 -12.50
CA VAL A 92 13.04 -2.91 -13.37
C VAL A 92 13.59 -4.20 -12.79
N LEU A 93 12.74 -4.92 -12.08
CA LEU A 93 13.06 -6.26 -11.65
C LEU A 93 13.13 -7.16 -12.87
N ASP A 94 14.05 -8.12 -12.83
CA ASP A 94 14.10 -9.18 -13.83
C ASP A 94 12.74 -9.91 -13.87
N PRO A 95 12.20 -10.27 -15.05
CA PRO A 95 10.90 -10.93 -15.16
C PRO A 95 10.80 -12.24 -14.36
N GLU A 96 11.90 -13.00 -14.28
CA GLU A 96 11.97 -14.25 -13.54
C GLU A 96 11.95 -13.99 -12.02
N VAL A 97 12.68 -12.97 -11.56
CA VAL A 97 12.63 -12.53 -10.15
C VAL A 97 11.23 -12.03 -9.80
N THR A 98 10.60 -11.26 -10.69
CA THR A 98 9.23 -10.76 -10.52
C THR A 98 8.26 -11.93 -10.36
N ARG A 99 8.32 -12.92 -11.24
CA ARG A 99 7.50 -14.14 -11.18
C ARG A 99 7.67 -14.88 -9.85
N GLN A 100 8.91 -15.08 -9.40
CA GLN A 100 9.21 -15.74 -8.12
C GLN A 100 8.64 -14.99 -6.92
N VAL A 101 8.74 -13.66 -6.92
CA VAL A 101 8.14 -12.82 -5.87
C VAL A 101 6.62 -12.96 -5.87
N MET A 102 5.96 -12.95 -7.03
CA MET A 102 4.50 -13.15 -7.13
C MET A 102 4.08 -14.50 -6.56
N GLU A 103 4.76 -15.58 -6.96
CA GLU A 103 4.46 -16.93 -6.49
C GLU A 103 4.62 -17.06 -4.97
N HIS A 104 5.63 -16.39 -4.42
CA HIS A 104 5.84 -16.35 -2.98
C HIS A 104 4.74 -15.58 -2.26
N LEU A 105 4.32 -14.42 -2.78
CA LEU A 105 3.23 -13.62 -2.21
C LEU A 105 1.90 -14.39 -2.24
N GLU A 106 1.60 -15.07 -3.35
CA GLU A 106 0.41 -15.90 -3.51
C GLU A 106 0.41 -17.09 -2.56
N GLN A 107 1.55 -17.79 -2.42
CA GLN A 107 1.68 -18.88 -1.45
C GLN A 107 1.47 -18.40 -0.01
N ARG A 108 2.05 -17.25 0.34
CA ARG A 108 1.85 -16.66 1.67
C ARG A 108 0.40 -16.30 1.90
N TRP A 109 -0.27 -15.68 0.93
CA TRP A 109 -1.68 -15.35 1.05
C TRP A 109 -2.55 -16.59 1.29
N CYS A 110 -2.29 -17.70 0.59
CA CYS A 110 -3.04 -18.96 0.79
C CYS A 110 -2.88 -19.57 2.20
N THR A 111 -1.72 -19.34 2.83
CA THR A 111 -1.32 -19.99 4.10
C THR A 111 -1.44 -19.06 5.30
N GLU A 112 -1.62 -17.76 5.10
CA GLU A 112 -1.79 -16.78 6.16
C GLU A 112 -3.26 -16.46 6.43
N PRO A 113 -3.62 -16.16 7.69
CA PRO A 113 -4.95 -15.68 8.05
C PRO A 113 -5.38 -14.47 7.23
N VAL A 114 -6.46 -14.62 6.46
CA VAL A 114 -7.03 -13.51 5.68
C VAL A 114 -8.20 -12.91 6.47
N PRO A 115 -8.13 -11.61 6.77
CA PRO A 115 -9.14 -10.99 7.61
C PRO A 115 -10.56 -11.00 7.02
N ALA A 116 -10.70 -10.82 5.70
CA ALA A 116 -11.97 -10.94 4.99
C ALA A 116 -12.60 -12.34 5.08
N LEU A 117 -11.81 -13.37 5.43
CA LEU A 117 -12.27 -14.74 5.68
C LEU A 117 -12.45 -15.01 7.18
N ALA A 118 -12.77 -13.99 7.98
CA ALA A 118 -12.89 -14.06 9.43
C ALA A 118 -11.62 -14.59 10.12
N GLY A 119 -10.44 -14.30 9.55
CA GLY A 119 -9.15 -14.71 10.09
C GLY A 119 -8.76 -16.17 9.81
N PHE A 120 -9.50 -16.88 8.95
CA PHE A 120 -9.08 -18.18 8.42
C PHE A 120 -8.07 -18.00 7.29
N THR A 121 -7.21 -19.01 7.08
CA THR A 121 -6.41 -19.05 5.85
C THR A 121 -7.31 -19.43 4.67
N PRO A 122 -7.01 -18.97 3.45
CA PRO A 122 -7.74 -19.40 2.26
C PRO A 122 -7.80 -20.92 2.10
N GLU A 123 -6.70 -21.63 2.40
CA GLU A 123 -6.67 -23.10 2.39
C GLU A 123 -7.67 -23.72 3.38
N GLN A 124 -7.76 -23.18 4.61
CA GLN A 124 -8.73 -23.64 5.62
C GLN A 124 -10.17 -23.35 5.20
N ALA A 125 -10.41 -22.16 4.64
CA ALA A 125 -11.74 -21.75 4.22
C ALA A 125 -12.26 -22.55 3.02
N VAL A 126 -11.38 -22.98 2.11
CA VAL A 126 -11.77 -23.86 0.98
C VAL A 126 -12.05 -25.29 1.42
N ALA A 127 -11.35 -25.77 2.46
CA ALA A 127 -11.61 -27.09 3.04
C ALA A 127 -13.00 -27.20 3.71
N ASP A 128 -13.63 -26.07 4.06
CA ASP A 128 -15.00 -25.99 4.55
C ASP A 128 -15.98 -25.71 3.39
N PRO A 129 -16.86 -26.66 3.02
CA PRO A 129 -17.81 -26.49 1.92
C PRO A 129 -18.73 -25.27 2.07
N THR A 130 -19.00 -24.82 3.30
CA THR A 130 -19.89 -23.68 3.56
C THR A 130 -19.21 -22.32 3.31
N ARG A 131 -17.87 -22.27 3.37
CA ARG A 131 -17.06 -21.06 3.21
C ARG A 131 -16.34 -20.97 1.86
N ARG A 132 -16.30 -22.07 1.12
CA ARG A 132 -15.64 -22.15 -0.19
C ARG A 132 -16.11 -21.06 -1.16
N GLU A 133 -17.40 -20.75 -1.16
CA GLU A 133 -17.97 -19.69 -2.01
C GLU A 133 -17.54 -18.28 -1.57
N ASP A 134 -17.32 -18.04 -0.28
CA ASP A 134 -16.82 -16.76 0.22
C ASP A 134 -15.39 -16.50 -0.25
N VAL A 135 -14.55 -17.55 -0.30
CA VAL A 135 -13.20 -17.46 -0.87
C VAL A 135 -13.24 -17.13 -2.36
N ARG A 136 -14.12 -17.78 -3.12
CA ARG A 136 -14.30 -17.53 -4.55
C ARG A 136 -14.71 -16.08 -4.80
N ARG A 137 -15.74 -15.61 -4.10
CA ARG A 137 -16.23 -14.23 -4.19
C ARG A 137 -15.16 -13.21 -3.79
N LEU A 138 -14.36 -13.51 -2.77
CA LEU A 138 -13.26 -12.64 -2.36
C LEU A 138 -12.22 -12.51 -3.48
N ILE A 139 -11.80 -13.62 -4.09
CA ILE A 139 -10.83 -13.60 -5.19
C ILE A 139 -11.39 -12.86 -6.41
N ASP A 140 -12.68 -13.04 -6.72
CA ASP A 140 -13.37 -12.32 -7.80
C ASP A 140 -13.45 -10.80 -7.57
N SER A 141 -13.29 -10.35 -6.32
CA SER A 141 -13.26 -8.92 -5.99
C SER A 141 -11.89 -8.27 -6.20
N PHE A 142 -10.84 -9.06 -6.43
CA PHE A 142 -9.50 -8.53 -6.61
C PHE A 142 -9.36 -7.92 -8.01
N PRO A 143 -8.69 -6.75 -8.13
CA PRO A 143 -8.42 -6.18 -9.44
C PRO A 143 -7.45 -7.07 -10.20
N GLU A 144 -7.62 -7.16 -11.53
CA GLU A 144 -6.59 -7.74 -12.37
C GLU A 144 -5.33 -6.86 -12.29
N PRO A 145 -4.14 -7.46 -12.08
CA PRO A 145 -2.92 -6.70 -12.03
C PRO A 145 -2.68 -6.00 -13.37
N ASP A 146 -2.39 -4.71 -13.28
CA ASP A 146 -2.05 -3.89 -14.43
C ASP A 146 -0.53 -3.81 -14.57
N ASP A 147 0.00 -4.61 -15.49
CA ASP A 147 1.41 -4.65 -15.83
C ASP A 147 1.92 -3.29 -16.33
N ALA A 148 1.06 -2.44 -16.91
CA ALA A 148 1.46 -1.16 -17.50
C ALA A 148 1.84 -0.11 -16.45
N HIS A 149 1.29 -0.20 -15.24
CA HIS A 149 1.57 0.73 -14.14
C HIS A 149 2.54 0.16 -13.10
N GLY A 150 3.10 -1.02 -13.34
CA GLY A 150 4.05 -1.67 -12.42
C GLY A 150 3.45 -2.04 -11.07
N VAL A 151 2.12 -2.16 -10.99
CA VAL A 151 1.42 -2.48 -9.74
C VAL A 151 1.49 -3.99 -9.53
N MET A 152 2.39 -4.40 -8.64
CA MET A 152 2.50 -5.78 -8.19
C MET A 152 1.27 -6.16 -7.33
N GLY A 153 0.43 -7.05 -7.85
CA GLY A 153 -0.81 -7.51 -7.20
C GLY A 153 -0.96 -9.03 -7.23
N LEU A 154 -1.79 -9.56 -6.33
CA LEU A 154 -2.17 -10.98 -6.34
C LEU A 154 -2.96 -11.29 -7.61
N ARG A 155 -2.60 -12.37 -8.32
CA ARG A 155 -3.29 -12.76 -9.56
C ARG A 155 -4.52 -13.61 -9.24
N PRO A 156 -5.75 -13.16 -9.53
CA PRO A 156 -6.96 -13.89 -9.15
C PRO A 156 -7.00 -15.32 -9.70
N GLN A 157 -6.62 -15.49 -10.97
CA GLN A 157 -6.62 -16.80 -11.61
C GLN A 157 -5.59 -17.77 -11.00
N ALA A 158 -4.39 -17.30 -10.66
CA ALA A 158 -3.37 -18.13 -10.03
C ALA A 158 -3.81 -18.59 -8.63
N LEU A 159 -4.50 -17.73 -7.88
CA LEU A 159 -5.06 -18.08 -6.58
C LEU A 159 -6.14 -19.16 -6.69
N LYS A 160 -7.07 -19.04 -7.65
CA LYS A 160 -8.11 -20.05 -7.89
C LYS A 160 -7.52 -21.42 -8.20
N GLN A 161 -6.54 -21.48 -9.10
CA GLN A 161 -5.84 -22.71 -9.47
C GLN A 161 -5.14 -23.35 -8.26
N ARG A 162 -4.41 -22.54 -7.48
CA ARG A 162 -3.72 -22.99 -6.27
C ARG A 162 -4.67 -23.57 -5.21
N LEU A 163 -5.88 -23.03 -5.12
CA LEU A 163 -6.89 -23.44 -4.15
C LEU A 163 -7.87 -24.50 -4.71
N GLY A 164 -7.74 -24.90 -5.98
CA GLY A 164 -8.66 -25.86 -6.62
C GLY A 164 -10.09 -25.32 -6.73
N LEU A 165 -10.24 -24.05 -7.06
CA LEU A 165 -11.53 -23.35 -7.22
C LEU A 165 -11.95 -23.14 -8.69
N ASP A 166 -11.37 -23.89 -9.61
CA ASP A 166 -11.67 -23.84 -11.05
C ASP A 166 -13.16 -24.10 -11.37
#